data_AF-A0A7L4ZLZ7-F1
#
_entry.id   AF-A0A7L4ZLZ7-F1
#
_cell.length_a   1.000
_cell.length_b   1.000
_cell.length_c   1.000
_cell.angle_alpha   90.00
_cell.angle_beta   90.00
_cell.angle_gamma   90.00
#
_symmetry.space_group_name_H-M   'P 1'
#
loop_
_entity.id
_entity.type
_entity.pdbx_description
1 polymer ?
#
loop_
_entity_poly.entity_id
_entity_poly.type
_entity_poly.pdbx_seq_one_letter_code
_entity_poly.pdbx_strand_id
1 'polypeptide(L)'
;MKKIIPSIIVLFLLLSCSKKEQYYGNWVAVDFPNEKPIYIKINQDSIALSQNEVIWSSYPVSIKNRSLTFSEQTFESSISEDSMWIDGQAYKKIQFKNPIEVKLPKLEGYYFDELLLTHQTIDIYCGKKPTTDEFYIRHHDTLLQVDAHHDVYMNYSESVYRNVYKVVLHCDKNVKMKDVESIFLTSCFSGFYTIFLANNQEQPFIAPIGNNIINKEFHRIKLLPDVNPNYIKEYIVQYLPDRFGQMNFFVENNEPFQYTFLIGNEFYFGKEKLSKQAFSEHMKTTIKNKKPMLMLYDLESNYKSYLEFVSIYKTILDEERNKTALSLFNVSINKLDETQQDSIRIIHPYKCIRHYSIPHFLSFEESPDGNVEFPFKNIREQIPAAYFEQVKKAK
;
A
#
# COMPACT_ATOMS: atom_id res chain seq x y z
N MET A 1 43.71 64.31 43.19
CA MET A 1 42.82 63.69 42.17
C MET A 1 43.50 62.50 41.49
N LYS A 2 43.56 61.30 42.10
CA LYS A 2 44.10 60.08 41.45
C LYS A 2 43.61 58.79 42.15
N LYS A 3 42.30 58.55 42.32
CA LYS A 3 41.78 57.24 42.83
C LYS A 3 40.36 56.84 42.34
N ILE A 4 39.83 57.43 41.26
CA ILE A 4 38.45 57.13 40.78
C ILE A 4 38.44 56.23 39.52
N ILE A 5 39.58 55.99 38.89
CA ILE A 5 39.66 55.26 37.60
C ILE A 5 39.46 53.73 37.71
N PRO A 6 39.89 53.00 38.77
CA PRO A 6 39.76 51.54 38.75
C PRO A 6 38.33 51.04 38.99
N SER A 7 37.45 51.82 39.62
CA SER A 7 36.07 51.41 39.93
C SER A 7 35.12 51.45 38.72
N ILE A 8 35.41 52.30 37.71
CA ILE A 8 34.58 52.41 36.50
C ILE A 8 34.86 51.22 35.55
N ILE A 9 36.10 50.73 35.49
CA ILE A 9 36.49 49.60 34.63
C ILE A 9 35.88 48.28 35.14
N VAL A 10 35.76 48.09 36.46
CA VAL A 10 35.07 46.93 37.04
C VAL A 10 33.55 46.99 36.81
N LEU A 11 32.96 48.18 36.78
CA LEU A 11 31.53 48.36 36.45
C LEU A 11 31.23 48.02 34.98
N PHE A 12 32.13 48.38 34.05
CA PHE A 12 32.00 48.02 32.62
C PHE A 12 32.22 46.53 32.36
N LEU A 13 33.06 45.85 33.14
CA LEU A 13 33.23 44.39 33.04
C LEU A 13 32.03 43.62 33.61
N LEU A 14 31.38 44.12 34.67
CA LEU A 14 30.15 43.51 35.22
C LEU A 14 28.89 43.74 34.36
N LEU A 15 28.88 44.79 33.53
CA LEU A 15 27.81 45.05 32.55
C LEU A 15 28.07 44.36 31.19
N SER A 16 29.20 43.68 31.04
CA SER A 16 29.62 43.01 29.80
C SER A 16 29.29 41.51 29.77
N CYS A 17 28.63 40.94 30.78
CA CYS A 17 27.94 39.65 30.60
C CYS A 17 26.92 39.84 29.48
N SER A 18 27.26 39.36 28.29
CA SER A 18 26.42 39.58 27.12
C SER A 18 25.06 38.96 27.40
N LYS A 19 23.97 39.72 27.22
CA LYS A 19 22.59 39.20 27.31
C LYS A 19 22.36 37.97 26.40
N LYS A 20 23.29 37.66 25.49
CA LYS A 20 23.28 36.47 24.63
C LYS A 20 23.41 35.18 25.43
N GLU A 21 24.20 35.17 26.50
CA GLU A 21 24.40 33.97 27.33
C GLU A 21 23.10 33.52 28.02
N GLN A 22 22.18 34.45 28.25
CA GLN A 22 20.87 34.16 28.83
C GLN A 22 20.01 33.29 27.90
N TYR A 23 20.23 33.38 26.58
CA TYR A 23 19.54 32.54 25.58
C TYR A 23 20.04 31.10 25.58
N TYR A 24 21.25 30.84 26.07
CA TYR A 24 21.84 29.51 25.99
C TYR A 24 21.17 28.53 26.93
N GLY A 25 20.92 27.33 26.41
CA GLY A 25 20.26 26.24 27.12
C GLY A 25 19.14 25.62 26.31
N ASN A 26 18.37 24.78 26.99
CA ASN A 26 17.23 24.09 26.41
C ASN A 26 15.95 24.74 26.91
N TRP A 27 14.97 24.83 26.02
CA TRP A 27 13.73 25.55 26.21
C TRP A 27 12.58 24.69 25.69
N VAL A 28 11.44 24.72 26.37
CA VAL A 28 10.20 24.05 25.93
C VAL A 28 9.09 25.08 25.86
N ALA A 29 8.28 25.05 24.80
CA ALA A 29 7.13 25.92 24.65
C ALA A 29 6.15 25.71 25.81
N VAL A 30 5.70 26.82 26.41
CA VAL A 30 4.66 26.84 27.43
C VAL A 30 3.33 27.04 26.69
N ASP A 31 2.35 26.18 26.97
CA ASP A 31 0.99 26.14 26.42
C ASP A 31 0.80 25.47 25.05
N PHE A 32 0.59 24.15 25.04
CA PHE A 32 -0.40 23.50 24.16
C PHE A 32 -0.91 22.20 24.82
N PRO A 33 -2.12 22.15 25.42
CA PRO A 33 -2.63 20.93 26.05
C PRO A 33 -2.91 19.79 25.07
N ASN A 34 -2.90 20.05 23.75
CA ASN A 34 -3.23 19.08 22.71
C ASN A 34 -2.19 18.99 21.57
N GLU A 35 -1.06 19.71 21.64
CA GLU A 35 0.00 19.64 20.61
C GLU A 35 1.31 19.14 21.19
N LYS A 36 2.13 18.49 20.36
CA LYS A 36 3.45 17.99 20.79
C LYS A 36 4.32 19.18 21.21
N PRO A 37 5.00 19.10 22.37
CA PRO A 37 5.85 20.19 22.85
C PRO A 37 6.94 20.54 21.84
N ILE A 38 7.11 21.84 21.60
CA ILE A 38 8.20 22.37 20.77
C ILE A 38 9.40 22.64 21.67
N TYR A 39 10.52 22.04 21.33
CA TYR A 39 11.79 22.18 22.02
C TYR A 39 12.76 23.02 21.21
N ILE A 40 13.46 23.91 21.91
CA ILE A 40 14.51 24.74 21.35
C ILE A 40 15.78 24.53 22.17
N LYS A 41 16.89 24.29 21.48
CA LYS A 41 18.23 24.30 22.08
C LYS A 41 19.05 25.40 21.44
N ILE A 42 19.55 26.33 22.25
CA ILE A 42 20.38 27.45 21.77
C ILE A 42 21.78 27.31 22.34
N ASN A 43 22.78 27.29 21.47
CA ASN A 43 24.20 27.37 21.80
C ASN A 43 24.79 28.69 21.26
N GLN A 44 26.11 28.85 21.35
CA GLN A 44 26.80 30.08 20.95
C GLN A 44 26.61 30.45 19.48
N ASP A 45 26.57 29.45 18.59
CA ASP A 45 26.58 29.58 17.13
C ASP A 45 25.40 28.88 16.44
N SER A 46 24.59 28.13 17.19
CA SER A 46 23.54 27.27 16.66
C SER A 46 22.24 27.35 17.46
N ILE A 47 21.12 27.23 16.76
CA ILE A 47 19.80 26.96 17.33
C ILE A 47 19.26 25.66 16.72
N ALA A 48 18.79 24.75 17.55
CA ALA A 48 18.18 23.50 17.13
C ALA A 48 16.73 23.42 17.58
N LEU A 49 15.86 22.95 16.70
CA LEU A 49 14.42 22.82 16.92
C LEU A 49 14.02 21.34 16.89
N SER A 50 13.10 20.95 17.77
CA SER A 50 12.53 19.59 17.81
C SER A 50 11.07 19.61 18.25
N GLN A 51 10.26 18.69 17.75
CA GLN A 51 8.88 18.45 18.21
C GLN A 51 8.76 17.26 19.16
N ASN A 52 9.85 16.52 19.41
CA ASN A 52 9.81 15.26 20.16
C ASN A 52 11.09 14.94 20.96
N GLU A 53 12.03 15.88 21.10
CA GLU A 53 13.36 15.74 21.72
C GLU A 53 14.33 14.74 21.05
N VAL A 54 13.86 13.93 20.10
CA VAL A 54 14.65 12.86 19.45
C VAL A 54 15.32 13.36 18.16
N ILE A 55 14.56 14.09 17.32
CA ILE A 55 15.06 14.59 16.04
C ILE A 55 15.24 16.10 16.13
N TRP A 56 16.45 16.58 15.82
CA TRP A 56 16.82 17.99 15.92
C TRP A 56 17.23 18.54 14.55
N SER A 57 16.57 19.61 14.12
CA SER A 57 17.00 20.41 12.97
C SER A 57 17.78 21.62 13.46
N SER A 58 19.06 21.72 13.07
CA SER A 58 19.98 22.75 13.57
C SER A 58 20.27 23.80 12.51
N TYR A 59 20.29 25.06 12.92
CA TYR A 59 20.51 26.24 12.09
C TYR A 59 21.58 27.14 12.71
N PRO A 60 22.39 27.84 11.91
CA PRO A 60 23.22 28.93 12.41
C PRO A 60 22.34 30.00 13.06
N VAL A 61 22.73 30.50 14.24
CA VAL A 61 21.98 31.55 14.96
C VAL A 61 22.81 32.80 15.17
N SER A 62 22.22 33.96 14.93
CA SER A 62 22.78 35.26 15.30
C SER A 62 21.87 35.93 16.32
N ILE A 63 22.40 36.18 17.52
CA ILE A 63 21.71 36.90 18.60
C ILE A 63 22.19 38.35 18.63
N LYS A 64 21.32 39.31 18.31
CA LYS A 64 21.61 40.75 18.33
C LYS A 64 20.39 41.52 18.79
N ASN A 65 20.56 42.50 19.68
CA ASN A 65 19.52 43.46 20.08
C ASN A 65 18.14 42.84 20.36
N ARG A 66 18.07 41.80 21.21
CA ARG A 66 16.82 41.11 21.53
C ARG A 66 16.14 40.44 20.32
N SER A 67 16.88 40.11 19.28
CA SER A 67 16.38 39.34 18.15
C SER A 67 17.23 38.09 17.92
N LEU A 68 16.58 37.04 17.48
CA LEU A 68 17.17 35.78 17.05
C LEU A 68 17.04 35.70 15.53
N THR A 69 18.16 35.62 14.82
CA THR A 69 18.16 35.38 13.37
C THR A 69 18.64 33.98 13.08
N PHE A 70 17.80 33.15 12.45
CA PHE A 70 18.12 31.80 11.99
C PHE A 70 17.23 31.42 10.81
N SER A 71 17.68 30.51 9.95
CA SER A 71 16.95 30.13 8.73
C SER A 71 16.51 31.33 7.86
N GLU A 72 17.39 32.35 7.76
CA GLU A 72 17.14 33.61 7.03
C GLU A 72 15.98 34.48 7.55
N GLN A 73 15.39 34.12 8.70
CA GLN A 73 14.32 34.87 9.37
C GLN A 73 14.84 35.50 10.66
N THR A 74 14.25 36.63 11.05
CA THR A 74 14.58 37.34 12.29
C THR A 74 13.34 37.46 13.16
N PHE A 75 13.44 36.93 14.37
CA PHE A 75 12.36 36.88 15.36
C PHE A 75 12.67 37.84 16.50
N GLU A 76 11.68 38.62 16.93
CA GLU A 76 11.78 39.39 18.16
C GLU A 76 11.75 38.45 19.36
N SER A 77 12.59 38.74 20.35
CA SER A 77 12.74 37.87 21.50
C SER A 77 12.97 38.63 22.80
N SER A 78 12.57 38.07 23.92
CA SER A 78 12.94 38.61 25.22
C SER A 78 13.18 37.49 26.22
N ILE A 79 14.07 37.73 27.19
CA ILE A 79 14.35 36.78 28.27
C ILE A 79 14.12 37.46 29.60
N SER A 80 13.43 36.75 30.48
CA SER A 80 13.22 37.10 31.87
C SER A 80 13.36 35.82 32.70
N GLU A 81 14.42 35.75 33.52
CA GLU A 81 14.71 34.58 34.35
C GLU A 81 14.78 33.28 33.52
N ASP A 82 13.95 32.28 33.87
CA ASP A 82 13.85 31.00 33.17
C ASP A 82 12.79 31.01 32.05
N SER A 83 12.34 32.20 31.61
CA SER A 83 11.35 32.36 30.54
C SER A 83 11.94 33.11 29.34
N MET A 84 11.68 32.59 28.16
CA MET A 84 12.03 33.22 26.88
C MET A 84 10.77 33.40 26.04
N TRP A 85 10.64 34.55 25.41
CA TRP A 85 9.59 34.84 24.45
C TRP A 85 10.22 34.98 23.06
N ILE A 86 9.61 34.38 22.04
CA ILE A 86 10.00 34.53 20.63
C ILE A 86 8.72 34.77 19.84
N ASP A 87 8.58 35.92 19.18
CA ASP A 87 7.42 36.30 18.36
C ASP A 87 6.05 35.98 19.01
N GLY A 88 5.93 36.31 20.30
CA GLY A 88 4.69 36.13 21.09
C GLY A 88 4.50 34.74 21.69
N GLN A 89 5.38 33.77 21.40
CA GLN A 89 5.35 32.44 22.00
C GLN A 89 6.26 32.34 23.23
N ALA A 90 5.74 31.79 24.33
CA ALA A 90 6.46 31.61 25.58
C ALA A 90 7.20 30.26 25.63
N TYR A 91 8.40 30.27 26.19
CA TYR A 91 9.25 29.12 26.40
C TYR A 91 9.81 29.12 27.83
N LYS A 92 9.92 27.94 28.44
CA LYS A 92 10.51 27.75 29.77
C LYS A 92 11.83 26.99 29.67
N LYS A 93 12.84 27.43 30.42
CA LYS A 93 14.14 26.78 30.48
C LYS A 93 14.03 25.41 31.18
N ILE A 94 14.60 24.38 30.55
CA ILE A 94 14.64 23.01 31.08
C ILE A 94 16.06 22.47 31.12
N GLN A 95 16.35 21.65 32.13
CA GLN A 95 17.51 20.79 32.13
C GLN A 95 17.07 19.42 31.62
N PHE A 96 17.54 19.02 30.44
CA PHE A 96 17.46 17.62 30.06
C PHE A 96 18.28 16.82 31.08
N LYS A 97 17.71 15.72 31.60
CA LYS A 97 18.51 14.75 32.34
C LYS A 97 19.67 14.34 31.44
N ASN A 98 20.91 14.44 31.94
CA ASN A 98 22.12 14.18 31.18
C ASN A 98 21.92 12.95 30.27
N PRO A 99 22.14 13.06 28.94
CA PRO A 99 22.09 11.90 28.09
C PRO A 99 23.12 10.89 28.62
N ILE A 100 22.68 9.64 28.82
CA ILE A 100 23.61 8.55 29.13
C ILE A 100 24.52 8.45 27.91
N GLU A 101 25.76 8.87 28.06
CA GLU A 101 26.77 8.73 27.02
C GLU A 101 27.19 7.26 26.96
N VAL A 102 26.43 6.47 26.21
CA VAL A 102 26.82 5.10 25.87
C VAL A 102 27.91 5.21 24.82
N LYS A 103 29.16 4.91 25.20
CA LYS A 103 30.21 4.63 24.22
C LYS A 103 29.87 3.32 23.51
N LEU A 104 29.15 3.43 22.40
CA LEU A 104 28.97 2.31 21.49
C LEU A 104 30.37 1.92 20.95
N PRO A 105 30.70 0.62 20.90
CA PRO A 105 31.94 0.18 20.27
C PRO A 105 32.00 0.75 18.85
N LYS A 106 33.19 1.12 18.38
CA LYS A 106 33.41 1.45 16.97
C LYS A 106 32.92 0.26 16.14
N LEU A 107 31.80 0.44 15.45
CA LEU A 107 31.29 -0.53 14.50
C LEU A 107 32.17 -0.47 13.25
N GLU A 108 33.30 -1.15 13.26
CA GLU A 108 34.04 -1.43 12.03
C GLU A 108 33.31 -2.55 11.29
N GLY A 109 32.75 -2.24 10.12
CA GLY A 109 32.12 -3.22 9.24
C GLY A 109 30.59 -3.31 9.29
N TYR A 110 29.89 -2.42 9.98
CA TYR A 110 28.43 -2.30 9.82
C TYR A 110 28.12 -1.27 8.74
N TYR A 111 27.67 -1.76 7.60
CA TYR A 111 26.80 -0.98 6.73
C TYR A 111 25.49 -0.79 7.51
N PHE A 112 25.16 0.45 7.85
CA PHE A 112 23.74 0.78 7.85
C PHE A 112 23.37 0.60 6.38
N ASP A 113 22.73 -0.51 6.05
CA ASP A 113 21.91 -0.52 4.85
C ASP A 113 21.04 0.71 5.02
N GLU A 114 21.30 1.77 4.24
CA GLU A 114 20.23 2.68 3.89
C GLU A 114 19.05 1.77 3.63
N LEU A 115 17.90 2.04 4.25
CA LEU A 115 16.65 1.44 3.82
C LEU A 115 16.46 1.86 2.36
N LEU A 116 17.19 1.20 1.46
CA LEU A 116 16.75 0.90 0.13
C LEU A 116 15.41 0.27 0.43
N LEU A 117 14.36 1.06 0.18
CA LEU A 117 12.99 0.59 0.02
C LEU A 117 13.00 -0.35 -1.20
N THR A 118 13.77 -1.44 -1.09
CA THR A 118 13.62 -2.62 -1.89
C THR A 118 12.21 -3.09 -1.57
N HIS A 119 11.41 -3.26 -2.61
CA HIS A 119 10.03 -3.66 -2.44
C HIS A 119 10.05 -5.00 -1.70
N GLN A 120 9.74 -5.00 -0.41
CA GLN A 120 9.75 -6.22 0.40
C GLN A 120 8.64 -7.11 -0.14
N THR A 121 8.95 -8.37 -0.44
CA THR A 121 7.96 -9.29 -0.99
C THR A 121 7.34 -10.09 0.15
N ILE A 122 6.01 -10.13 0.21
CA ILE A 122 5.25 -11.01 1.09
C ILE A 122 4.87 -12.22 0.24
N ASP A 123 5.62 -13.31 0.39
CA ASP A 123 5.36 -14.57 -0.31
C ASP A 123 4.38 -15.43 0.49
N ILE A 124 3.21 -15.68 -0.10
CA ILE A 124 2.14 -16.49 0.48
C ILE A 124 2.09 -17.78 -0.30
N TYR A 125 2.33 -18.90 0.40
CA TYR A 125 2.17 -20.22 -0.17
C TYR A 125 0.85 -20.78 0.30
N CYS A 126 0.01 -21.28 -0.60
CA CYS A 126 -1.22 -21.94 -0.19
C CYS A 126 -1.48 -23.19 -1.00
N GLY A 127 -2.10 -24.16 -0.36
CA GLY A 127 -2.24 -25.49 -0.91
C GLY A 127 -3.07 -26.38 -0.02
N LYS A 128 -3.33 -27.58 -0.51
CA LYS A 128 -4.01 -28.60 0.27
C LYS A 128 -2.99 -29.53 0.89
N LYS A 129 -3.15 -29.83 2.18
CA LYS A 129 -2.30 -30.80 2.85
C LYS A 129 -2.55 -32.18 2.22
N PRO A 130 -1.52 -32.90 1.74
CA PRO A 130 -1.71 -34.19 1.07
C PRO A 130 -2.42 -35.24 1.95
N THR A 131 -2.29 -35.12 3.27
CA THR A 131 -2.83 -36.10 4.23
C THR A 131 -4.25 -35.81 4.68
N THR A 132 -4.73 -34.57 4.61
CA THR A 132 -6.04 -34.17 5.15
C THR A 132 -6.96 -33.48 4.14
N ASP A 133 -6.47 -33.15 2.93
CA ASP A 133 -7.17 -32.33 1.92
C ASP A 133 -7.62 -30.94 2.43
N GLU A 134 -7.22 -30.58 3.65
CA GLU A 134 -7.47 -29.27 4.24
C GLU A 134 -6.60 -28.22 3.59
N PHE A 135 -7.20 -27.06 3.33
CA PHE A 135 -6.52 -25.91 2.79
C PHE A 135 -5.77 -25.16 3.89
N TYR A 136 -4.50 -24.87 3.62
CA TYR A 136 -3.63 -24.15 4.54
C TYR A 136 -2.87 -23.05 3.80
N ILE A 137 -2.53 -22.02 4.56
CA ILE A 137 -1.64 -20.95 4.14
C ILE A 137 -0.32 -21.15 4.90
N ARG A 138 0.78 -21.19 4.18
CA ARG A 138 2.13 -21.20 4.74
C ARG A 138 2.75 -19.83 4.55
N HIS A 139 3.13 -19.22 5.67
CA HIS A 139 3.91 -17.99 5.71
C HIS A 139 5.25 -18.30 6.39
N HIS A 140 6.36 -18.18 5.65
CA HIS A 140 7.66 -18.71 6.06
C HIS A 140 7.55 -20.17 6.55
N ASP A 141 7.93 -20.45 7.80
CA ASP A 141 7.91 -21.79 8.40
C ASP A 141 6.60 -22.09 9.17
N THR A 142 5.62 -21.18 9.16
CA THR A 142 4.37 -21.34 9.92
C THR A 142 3.22 -21.74 9.00
N LEU A 143 2.49 -22.78 9.42
CA LEU A 143 1.23 -23.21 8.81
C LEU A 143 0.07 -22.55 9.54
N LEU A 144 -0.76 -21.84 8.78
CA LEU A 144 -1.88 -21.06 9.27
C LEU A 144 -3.16 -21.52 8.59
N GLN A 145 -4.25 -21.53 9.36
CA GLN A 145 -5.57 -21.57 8.77
C GLN A 145 -5.89 -20.20 8.14
N VAL A 146 -6.79 -20.20 7.15
CA VAL A 146 -7.18 -18.98 6.41
C VAL A 146 -7.59 -17.85 7.33
N ASP A 147 -8.36 -18.15 8.38
CA ASP A 147 -8.87 -17.13 9.29
C ASP A 147 -7.77 -16.44 10.11
N ALA A 148 -6.63 -17.13 10.35
CA ALA A 148 -5.46 -16.56 11.04
C ALA A 148 -4.54 -15.74 10.11
N HIS A 149 -4.83 -15.73 8.81
CA HIS A 149 -4.03 -14.99 7.82
C HIS A 149 -4.22 -13.48 7.89
N HIS A 150 -5.38 -13.02 8.38
CA HIS A 150 -5.63 -11.59 8.60
C HIS A 150 -4.60 -11.00 9.57
N ASP A 151 -4.34 -11.69 10.68
CA ASP A 151 -3.40 -11.24 11.71
C ASP A 151 -1.98 -11.09 11.17
N VAL A 152 -1.58 -11.97 10.23
CA VAL A 152 -0.29 -11.87 9.54
C VAL A 152 -0.20 -10.58 8.76
N TYR A 153 -1.19 -10.27 7.93
CA TYR A 153 -1.19 -9.03 7.18
C TYR A 153 -1.26 -7.81 8.09
N MET A 154 -2.04 -7.85 9.17
CA MET A 154 -2.14 -6.75 10.13
C MET A 154 -0.80 -6.43 10.78
N ASN A 155 0.02 -7.45 11.06
CA ASN A 155 1.41 -7.27 11.54
C ASN A 155 2.33 -6.59 10.52
N TYR A 156 2.07 -6.75 9.21
CA TYR A 156 2.78 -6.04 8.13
C TYR A 156 2.14 -4.68 7.78
N SER A 157 0.98 -4.37 8.35
CA SER A 157 0.08 -3.32 7.84
C SER A 157 0.28 -1.94 8.42
N GLU A 158 1.36 -1.69 9.19
CA GLU A 158 1.72 -0.33 9.62
C GLU A 158 1.64 0.58 8.38
N SER A 159 0.73 1.55 8.43
CA SER A 159 0.13 2.19 7.25
C SER A 159 1.14 2.85 6.32
N VAL A 160 2.34 3.15 6.83
CA VAL A 160 3.45 3.77 6.11
C VAL A 160 4.11 2.81 5.11
N TYR A 161 4.03 1.49 5.32
CA TYR A 161 4.79 0.51 4.53
C TYR A 161 3.95 -0.27 3.50
N ARG A 162 2.62 -0.10 3.46
CA ARG A 162 1.74 -0.87 2.54
C ARG A 162 2.11 -0.72 1.06
N ASN A 163 2.62 0.45 0.65
CA ASN A 163 3.05 0.71 -0.73
C ASN A 163 4.42 0.10 -1.08
N VAL A 164 5.17 -0.35 -0.06
CA VAL A 164 6.51 -0.94 -0.20
C VAL A 164 6.41 -2.46 -0.39
N TYR A 165 5.30 -3.07 0.04
CA TYR A 165 5.14 -4.51 0.00
C TYR A 165 4.54 -5.03 -1.30
N LYS A 166 5.18 -6.05 -1.88
CA LYS A 166 4.68 -6.83 -3.00
C LYS A 166 4.09 -8.14 -2.48
N VAL A 167 2.77 -8.30 -2.51
CA VAL A 167 2.13 -9.58 -2.16
C VAL A 167 2.21 -10.55 -3.33
N VAL A 168 2.87 -11.69 -3.15
CA VAL A 168 2.99 -12.74 -4.15
C VAL A 168 2.28 -14.00 -3.67
N LEU A 169 1.33 -14.50 -4.46
CA LEU A 169 0.60 -15.73 -4.16
C LEU A 169 1.17 -16.90 -4.98
N HIS A 170 1.71 -17.89 -4.27
CA HIS A 170 2.06 -19.21 -4.79
C HIS A 170 0.98 -20.18 -4.36
N CYS A 171 0.21 -20.70 -5.32
CA CYS A 171 -0.94 -21.56 -5.01
C CYS A 171 -0.88 -22.86 -5.81
N ASP A 172 -1.18 -23.98 -5.13
CA ASP A 172 -1.32 -25.29 -5.77
C ASP A 172 -2.39 -25.25 -6.88
N LYS A 173 -2.04 -25.78 -8.06
CA LYS A 173 -2.87 -25.73 -9.28
C LYS A 173 -4.31 -26.24 -9.12
N ASN A 174 -4.52 -27.17 -8.20
CA ASN A 174 -5.80 -27.86 -7.99
C ASN A 174 -6.65 -27.25 -6.87
N VAL A 175 -6.15 -26.24 -6.15
CA VAL A 175 -6.91 -25.53 -5.11
C VAL A 175 -8.15 -24.91 -5.74
N LYS A 176 -9.26 -24.98 -5.03
CA LYS A 176 -10.54 -24.43 -5.47
C LYS A 176 -10.58 -22.93 -5.27
N MET A 177 -11.25 -22.21 -6.16
CA MET A 177 -11.35 -20.77 -6.08
C MET A 177 -12.06 -20.27 -4.82
N LYS A 178 -12.92 -21.09 -4.19
CA LYS A 178 -13.46 -20.79 -2.85
C LYS A 178 -12.38 -20.50 -1.81
N ASP A 179 -11.27 -21.26 -1.86
CA ASP A 179 -10.18 -21.14 -0.90
C ASP A 179 -9.28 -19.94 -1.30
N VAL A 180 -9.07 -19.72 -2.60
CA VAL A 180 -8.29 -18.57 -3.10
C VAL A 180 -9.01 -17.24 -2.87
N GLU A 181 -10.34 -17.19 -3.04
CA GLU A 181 -11.12 -15.97 -2.85
C GLU A 181 -11.00 -15.44 -1.42
N SER A 182 -10.96 -16.33 -0.43
CA SER A 182 -10.76 -15.91 0.96
C SER A 182 -9.45 -15.15 1.17
N ILE A 183 -8.39 -15.48 0.42
CA ILE A 183 -7.13 -14.73 0.41
C ILE A 183 -7.33 -13.36 -0.23
N PHE A 184 -8.01 -13.29 -1.38
CA PHE A 184 -8.29 -12.01 -2.05
C PHE A 184 -9.08 -11.06 -1.16
N LEU A 185 -10.14 -11.57 -0.53
CA LEU A 185 -10.94 -10.82 0.43
C LEU A 185 -10.05 -10.32 1.57
N THR A 186 -9.32 -11.21 2.26
CA THR A 186 -8.43 -10.85 3.38
C THR A 186 -7.38 -9.80 2.99
N SER A 187 -6.82 -9.89 1.78
CA SER A 187 -5.89 -8.88 1.24
C SER A 187 -6.57 -7.52 1.09
N CYS A 188 -7.79 -7.45 0.56
CA CYS A 188 -8.56 -6.20 0.51
C CYS A 188 -8.78 -5.60 1.90
N PHE A 189 -9.20 -6.39 2.89
CA PHE A 189 -9.40 -5.92 4.28
C PHE A 189 -8.12 -5.37 4.90
N SER A 190 -6.99 -5.95 4.54
CA SER A 190 -5.70 -5.55 5.07
C SER A 190 -5.06 -4.39 4.26
N GLY A 191 -5.77 -3.87 3.25
CA GLY A 191 -5.33 -2.77 2.39
C GLY A 191 -4.34 -3.15 1.29
N PHE A 192 -4.17 -4.44 1.00
CA PHE A 192 -3.35 -4.96 -0.08
C PHE A 192 -4.19 -5.17 -1.34
N TYR A 193 -4.36 -4.11 -2.14
CA TYR A 193 -5.21 -4.13 -3.34
C TYR A 193 -4.49 -4.61 -4.61
N THR A 194 -3.25 -5.09 -4.51
CA THR A 194 -2.52 -5.68 -5.63
C THR A 194 -1.87 -6.97 -5.18
N ILE A 195 -2.21 -8.07 -5.87
CA ILE A 195 -1.60 -9.38 -5.67
C ILE A 195 -0.91 -9.81 -6.97
N PHE A 196 0.27 -10.40 -6.84
CA PHE A 196 1.03 -11.00 -7.92
C PHE A 196 0.87 -12.51 -7.86
N LEU A 197 0.17 -13.07 -8.84
CA LEU A 197 -0.04 -14.51 -8.92
C LEU A 197 1.17 -15.16 -9.60
N ALA A 198 1.85 -16.08 -8.90
CA ALA A 198 2.94 -16.84 -9.46
C ALA A 198 2.40 -17.87 -10.47
N ASN A 199 2.83 -17.77 -11.73
CA ASN A 199 2.45 -18.73 -12.75
C ASN A 199 3.27 -20.02 -12.59
N ASN A 200 2.60 -21.16 -12.61
CA ASN A 200 3.18 -22.49 -12.73
C ASN A 200 4.15 -22.92 -11.60
N GLN A 201 3.58 -23.44 -10.51
CA GLN A 201 4.34 -24.19 -9.51
C GLN A 201 3.71 -25.57 -9.35
N GLU A 202 4.37 -26.61 -9.85
CA GLU A 202 4.40 -27.88 -9.13
C GLU A 202 5.40 -27.71 -7.97
N GLN A 203 5.14 -26.77 -7.06
CA GLN A 203 5.79 -26.80 -5.77
C GLN A 203 4.82 -27.55 -4.86
N PRO A 204 5.11 -28.81 -4.48
CA PRO A 204 4.33 -29.42 -3.42
C PRO A 204 4.33 -28.47 -2.24
N PHE A 205 3.19 -28.30 -1.58
CA PHE A 205 2.99 -27.49 -0.37
C PHE A 205 4.10 -27.66 0.71
N ILE A 206 4.81 -28.79 0.67
CA ILE A 206 5.86 -29.21 1.61
C ILE A 206 7.29 -28.92 1.08
N ALA A 207 7.45 -28.40 -0.14
CA ALA A 207 8.77 -28.07 -0.67
C ALA A 207 9.45 -26.97 0.17
N PRO A 208 10.74 -27.12 0.53
CA PRO A 208 11.50 -26.07 1.18
C PRO A 208 11.45 -24.79 0.36
N ILE A 209 11.32 -23.63 1.03
CA ILE A 209 11.40 -22.32 0.39
C ILE A 209 12.86 -22.12 -0.06
N GLY A 210 13.21 -22.66 -1.22
CA GLY A 210 14.49 -22.43 -1.87
C GLY A 210 14.46 -21.11 -2.63
N ASN A 211 15.55 -20.35 -2.55
CA ASN A 211 15.82 -19.01 -3.13
C ASN A 211 15.63 -18.85 -4.66
N ASN A 212 14.91 -19.74 -5.34
CA ASN A 212 14.69 -19.71 -6.79
C ASN A 212 13.39 -18.98 -7.17
N ILE A 213 13.19 -17.75 -6.66
CA ILE A 213 12.16 -16.82 -7.16
C ILE A 213 12.82 -15.72 -8.03
N ILE A 214 13.88 -16.08 -8.75
CA ILE A 214 14.55 -15.17 -9.67
C ILE A 214 14.10 -15.59 -11.08
N ASN A 215 13.30 -14.75 -11.75
CA ASN A 215 12.70 -14.91 -13.09
C ASN A 215 11.34 -15.64 -13.20
N LYS A 216 10.38 -15.36 -12.32
CA LYS A 216 8.98 -15.79 -12.54
C LYS A 216 8.15 -14.69 -13.18
N GLU A 217 7.43 -15.03 -14.26
CA GLU A 217 6.35 -14.17 -14.76
C GLU A 217 5.19 -14.19 -13.77
N PHE A 218 4.84 -13.01 -13.25
CA PHE A 218 3.73 -12.84 -12.33
C PHE A 218 2.53 -12.24 -13.04
N HIS A 219 1.35 -12.82 -12.81
CA HIS A 219 0.10 -12.18 -13.20
C HIS A 219 -0.34 -11.21 -12.10
N ARG A 220 -0.12 -9.92 -12.34
CA ARG A 220 -0.60 -8.86 -11.45
C ARG A 220 -2.13 -8.74 -11.54
N ILE A 221 -2.83 -8.89 -10.42
CA ILE A 221 -4.25 -8.60 -10.29
C ILE A 221 -4.41 -7.39 -9.36
N LYS A 222 -5.25 -6.44 -9.80
CA LYS A 222 -5.74 -5.36 -8.93
C LYS A 222 -7.06 -5.82 -8.34
N LEU A 223 -7.14 -5.84 -7.03
CA LEU A 223 -8.36 -6.10 -6.30
C LEU A 223 -9.07 -4.77 -6.09
N LEU A 224 -10.36 -4.73 -6.40
CA LEU A 224 -11.19 -3.59 -6.02
C LEU A 224 -11.65 -3.78 -4.57
N PRO A 225 -11.64 -2.71 -3.75
CA PRO A 225 -12.05 -2.76 -2.35
C PRO A 225 -13.57 -2.86 -2.17
N ASP A 226 -14.37 -2.87 -3.23
CA ASP A 226 -15.82 -3.01 -3.12
C ASP A 226 -16.16 -4.44 -2.66
N VAL A 227 -16.58 -4.58 -1.41
CA VAL A 227 -17.01 -5.87 -0.87
C VAL A 227 -18.37 -5.69 -0.22
N ASN A 228 -19.33 -6.54 -0.60
CA ASN A 228 -20.65 -6.54 0.04
C ASN A 228 -20.54 -7.18 1.42
N PRO A 229 -20.85 -6.47 2.52
CA PRO A 229 -20.81 -7.04 3.86
C PRO A 229 -21.71 -8.27 4.03
N ASN A 230 -22.83 -8.34 3.30
CA ASN A 230 -23.75 -9.48 3.33
C ASN A 230 -23.18 -10.75 2.68
N TYR A 231 -22.11 -10.62 1.88
CA TYR A 231 -21.41 -11.76 1.30
C TYR A 231 -20.42 -12.39 2.28
N ILE A 232 -19.93 -11.63 3.25
CA ILE A 232 -18.83 -12.05 4.13
C ILE A 232 -19.36 -12.44 5.50
N LYS A 233 -18.69 -13.40 6.14
CA LYS A 233 -18.90 -13.73 7.54
C LYS A 233 -18.57 -12.53 8.45
N GLU A 234 -19.32 -12.40 9.54
CA GLU A 234 -19.36 -11.25 10.45
C GLU A 234 -18.01 -10.77 10.99
N TYR A 235 -17.00 -11.65 11.14
CA TYR A 235 -15.70 -11.30 11.74
C TYR A 235 -14.85 -10.34 10.90
N ILE A 236 -15.05 -10.32 9.57
CA ILE A 236 -14.23 -9.53 8.65
C ILE A 236 -14.77 -8.08 8.51
N VAL A 237 -16.04 -7.85 8.85
CA VAL A 237 -16.76 -6.59 8.61
C VAL A 237 -16.20 -5.41 9.43
N GLN A 238 -15.57 -5.68 10.58
CA GLN A 238 -15.08 -4.65 11.51
C GLN A 238 -13.90 -3.83 10.96
N TYR A 239 -13.23 -4.31 9.91
CA TYR A 239 -12.00 -3.72 9.37
C TYR A 239 -12.17 -3.12 7.96
N LEU A 240 -13.41 -2.94 7.50
CA LEU A 240 -13.69 -2.30 6.22
C LEU A 240 -13.19 -0.83 6.25
N PRO A 241 -12.19 -0.45 5.45
CA PRO A 241 -11.89 0.97 5.25
C PRO A 241 -13.12 1.66 4.63
N ASP A 242 -13.28 2.96 4.92
CA ASP A 242 -14.39 3.75 4.39
C ASP A 242 -14.57 3.51 2.88
N ARG A 243 -15.80 3.14 2.53
CA ARG A 243 -16.17 2.38 1.33
C ARG A 243 -15.79 3.14 0.06
N PHE A 244 -14.80 2.64 -0.68
CA PHE A 244 -14.30 3.27 -1.89
C PHE A 244 -15.10 2.82 -3.13
N GLY A 245 -15.87 3.73 -3.72
CA GLY A 245 -16.63 3.53 -4.96
C GLY A 245 -15.78 3.44 -6.23
N GLN A 246 -14.79 2.53 -6.27
CA GLN A 246 -13.92 2.35 -7.44
C GLN A 246 -14.66 1.70 -8.62
N MET A 247 -15.76 0.98 -8.37
CA MET A 247 -16.62 0.49 -9.46
C MET A 247 -17.20 1.62 -10.31
N ASN A 248 -17.37 2.84 -9.76
CA ASN A 248 -17.88 3.99 -10.51
C ASN A 248 -16.95 4.40 -11.66
N PHE A 249 -15.64 4.21 -11.52
CA PHE A 249 -14.67 4.55 -12.58
C PHE A 249 -14.89 3.76 -13.88
N PHE A 250 -15.51 2.58 -13.82
CA PHE A 250 -15.81 1.78 -15.01
C PHE A 250 -17.16 2.14 -15.67
N VAL A 251 -18.02 2.90 -15.00
CA VAL A 251 -19.43 3.10 -15.37
C VAL A 251 -19.66 4.43 -16.09
N GLU A 252 -18.71 5.37 -15.98
CA GLU A 252 -18.82 6.74 -16.50
C GLU A 252 -19.12 6.85 -18.01
N ASN A 253 -19.01 5.76 -18.78
CA ASN A 253 -19.17 5.77 -20.24
C ASN A 253 -20.46 5.13 -20.80
N ASN A 254 -21.38 4.63 -19.96
CA ASN A 254 -22.63 3.97 -20.40
C ASN A 254 -22.46 2.84 -21.46
N GLU A 255 -21.24 2.30 -21.64
CA GLU A 255 -21.02 1.20 -22.58
C GLU A 255 -21.45 -0.13 -21.94
N PRO A 256 -22.20 -0.99 -22.65
CA PRO A 256 -22.59 -2.30 -22.11
C PRO A 256 -21.36 -3.19 -21.92
N PHE A 257 -21.23 -3.76 -20.73
CA PHE A 257 -20.16 -4.69 -20.42
C PHE A 257 -20.34 -6.02 -21.14
N GLN A 258 -19.21 -6.57 -21.60
CA GLN A 258 -19.14 -7.95 -22.03
C GLN A 258 -18.91 -8.84 -20.80
N TYR A 259 -19.76 -9.85 -20.64
CA TYR A 259 -19.63 -10.81 -19.54
C TYR A 259 -18.89 -12.04 -20.03
N THR A 260 -17.91 -12.47 -19.25
CA THR A 260 -17.21 -13.73 -19.48
C THR A 260 -17.13 -14.48 -18.16
N PHE A 261 -17.22 -15.81 -18.24
CA PHE A 261 -17.29 -16.64 -17.05
C PHE A 261 -16.32 -17.81 -17.13
N LEU A 262 -15.75 -18.16 -15.98
CA LEU A 262 -15.14 -19.45 -15.72
C LEU A 262 -16.07 -20.23 -14.80
N ILE A 263 -16.68 -21.31 -15.29
CA ILE A 263 -17.63 -22.13 -14.53
C ILE A 263 -17.20 -23.57 -14.64
N GLY A 264 -16.91 -24.23 -13.51
CA GLY A 264 -16.47 -25.62 -13.51
C GLY A 264 -15.23 -25.89 -14.36
N ASN A 265 -14.29 -24.94 -14.43
CA ASN A 265 -13.10 -24.94 -15.29
C ASN A 265 -13.35 -24.75 -16.79
N GLU A 266 -14.56 -24.39 -17.19
CA GLU A 266 -14.96 -24.18 -18.57
C GLU A 266 -15.15 -22.69 -18.88
N PHE A 267 -14.84 -22.30 -20.11
CA PHE A 267 -14.82 -20.90 -20.54
C PHE A 267 -16.14 -20.51 -21.20
N TYR A 268 -16.70 -19.37 -20.80
CA TYR A 268 -17.95 -18.86 -21.35
C TYR A 268 -17.81 -17.40 -21.78
N PHE A 269 -18.40 -17.06 -22.92
CA PHE A 269 -18.59 -15.68 -23.37
C PHE A 269 -20.10 -15.40 -23.45
N GLY A 270 -20.59 -14.49 -22.60
CA GLY A 270 -22.01 -14.43 -22.28
C GLY A 270 -22.51 -15.79 -21.78
N LYS A 271 -23.53 -16.34 -22.43
CA LYS A 271 -24.12 -17.64 -22.09
C LYS A 271 -23.50 -18.82 -22.86
N GLU A 272 -22.66 -18.56 -23.84
CA GLU A 272 -22.12 -19.57 -24.73
C GLU A 272 -20.86 -20.19 -24.14
N LYS A 273 -20.84 -21.53 -24.04
CA LYS A 273 -19.62 -22.28 -23.69
C LYS A 273 -18.70 -22.30 -24.91
N LEU A 274 -17.45 -21.89 -24.74
CA LEU A 274 -16.45 -21.86 -25.80
C LEU A 274 -15.26 -22.77 -25.47
N SER A 275 -14.63 -23.28 -26.52
CA SER A 275 -13.27 -23.84 -26.37
C SER A 275 -12.30 -22.71 -26.00
N LYS A 276 -11.17 -23.05 -25.38
CA LYS A 276 -10.13 -22.08 -25.03
C LYS A 276 -9.68 -21.22 -26.23
N GLN A 277 -9.53 -21.83 -27.40
CA GLN A 277 -9.13 -21.12 -28.61
C GLN A 277 -10.20 -20.13 -29.08
N ALA A 278 -11.47 -20.56 -29.13
CA ALA A 278 -12.57 -19.69 -29.50
C ALA A 278 -12.74 -18.54 -28.50
N PHE A 279 -12.62 -18.83 -27.20
CA PHE A 279 -12.65 -17.82 -26.15
C PHE A 279 -11.57 -16.75 -26.34
N SER A 280 -10.33 -17.15 -26.63
CA SER A 280 -9.22 -16.23 -26.93
C SER A 280 -9.49 -15.33 -28.13
N GLU A 281 -10.11 -15.83 -29.20
CA GLU A 281 -10.44 -15.01 -30.38
C GLU A 281 -11.59 -14.02 -30.11
N HIS A 282 -12.62 -14.43 -29.35
CA HIS A 282 -13.65 -13.51 -28.87
C HIS A 282 -13.08 -12.42 -27.97
N MET A 283 -12.17 -12.80 -27.05
CA MET A 283 -11.46 -11.88 -26.17
C MET A 283 -10.66 -10.84 -26.96
N LYS A 284 -9.93 -11.29 -27.99
CA LYS A 284 -9.15 -10.44 -28.89
C LYS A 284 -9.98 -9.42 -29.63
N THR A 285 -11.12 -9.85 -30.16
CA THR A 285 -12.09 -8.93 -30.80
C THR A 285 -12.59 -7.89 -29.81
N THR A 286 -12.90 -8.31 -28.58
CA THR A 286 -13.42 -7.42 -27.54
C THR A 286 -12.40 -6.37 -27.09
N ILE A 287 -11.15 -6.78 -26.87
CA ILE A 287 -10.04 -5.90 -26.47
C ILE A 287 -9.73 -4.88 -27.58
N LYS A 288 -9.65 -5.32 -28.84
CA LYS A 288 -9.44 -4.42 -29.99
C LYS A 288 -10.52 -3.36 -30.12
N ASN A 289 -11.77 -3.75 -29.86
CA ASN A 289 -12.93 -2.85 -29.87
C ASN A 289 -13.06 -2.02 -28.59
N LYS A 290 -12.10 -2.12 -27.66
CA LYS A 290 -12.02 -1.34 -26.40
C LYS A 290 -13.28 -1.45 -25.54
N LYS A 291 -13.96 -2.59 -25.61
CA LYS A 291 -15.19 -2.83 -24.84
C LYS A 291 -14.89 -3.20 -23.40
N PRO A 292 -15.63 -2.66 -22.42
CA PRO A 292 -15.46 -3.01 -21.03
C PRO A 292 -15.91 -4.45 -20.76
N MET A 293 -15.23 -5.13 -19.84
CA MET A 293 -15.45 -6.54 -19.57
C MET A 293 -15.53 -6.85 -18.08
N LEU A 294 -16.43 -7.79 -17.75
CA LEU A 294 -16.47 -8.48 -16.47
C LEU A 294 -16.04 -9.93 -16.69
N MET A 295 -14.97 -10.33 -16.01
CA MET A 295 -14.46 -11.70 -15.98
C MET A 295 -14.76 -12.30 -14.61
N LEU A 296 -15.80 -13.11 -14.52
CA LEU A 296 -16.25 -13.69 -13.25
C LEU A 296 -15.92 -15.19 -13.20
N TYR A 297 -15.68 -15.73 -12.01
CA TYR A 297 -15.39 -17.15 -11.82
C TYR A 297 -16.33 -17.78 -10.80
N ASP A 298 -16.63 -19.07 -10.94
CA ASP A 298 -17.30 -19.83 -9.89
C ASP A 298 -16.30 -20.30 -8.82
N LEU A 299 -16.81 -20.57 -7.61
CA LEU A 299 -15.99 -20.98 -6.48
C LEU A 299 -15.45 -22.42 -6.62
N GLU A 300 -16.01 -23.20 -7.53
CA GLU A 300 -15.67 -24.60 -7.76
C GLU A 300 -14.63 -24.82 -8.88
N SER A 301 -14.31 -23.79 -9.66
CA SER A 301 -13.15 -23.82 -10.55
C SER A 301 -11.86 -23.92 -9.73
N ASN A 302 -10.81 -24.42 -10.36
CA ASN A 302 -9.49 -24.53 -9.76
C ASN A 302 -8.60 -23.32 -10.12
N TYR A 303 -7.57 -23.11 -9.31
CA TYR A 303 -6.62 -22.00 -9.46
C TYR A 303 -5.92 -22.00 -10.83
N LYS A 304 -5.56 -23.16 -11.38
CA LYS A 304 -4.95 -23.25 -12.72
C LYS A 304 -5.88 -22.69 -13.80
N SER A 305 -7.12 -23.12 -13.83
CA SER A 305 -8.11 -22.66 -14.80
C SER A 305 -8.41 -21.17 -14.62
N TYR A 306 -8.42 -20.68 -13.39
CA TYR A 306 -8.50 -19.23 -13.11
C TYR A 306 -7.30 -18.46 -13.67
N LEU A 307 -6.08 -18.94 -13.46
CA LEU A 307 -4.87 -18.33 -14.03
C LEU A 307 -4.91 -18.31 -15.56
N GLU A 308 -5.35 -19.40 -16.18
CA GLU A 308 -5.54 -19.46 -17.63
C GLU A 308 -6.58 -18.44 -18.09
N PHE A 309 -7.70 -18.34 -17.40
CA PHE A 309 -8.77 -17.40 -17.69
C PHE A 309 -8.29 -15.94 -17.65
N VAL A 310 -7.62 -15.52 -16.58
CA VAL A 310 -7.15 -14.12 -16.45
C VAL A 310 -5.91 -13.81 -17.29
N SER A 311 -5.09 -14.81 -17.62
CA SER A 311 -3.88 -14.63 -18.43
C SER A 311 -4.23 -14.38 -19.89
N ILE A 312 -5.26 -15.02 -20.45
CA ILE A 312 -5.72 -14.78 -21.83
C ILE A 312 -5.96 -13.28 -22.08
N TYR A 313 -6.72 -12.61 -21.20
CA TYR A 313 -6.96 -11.16 -21.32
C TYR A 313 -5.65 -10.36 -21.29
N LYS A 314 -4.78 -10.65 -20.33
CA LYS A 314 -3.53 -9.92 -20.13
C LYS A 314 -2.59 -10.08 -21.34
N THR A 315 -2.38 -11.30 -21.80
CA THR A 315 -1.53 -11.61 -22.95
C THR A 315 -2.00 -10.86 -24.19
N ILE A 316 -3.30 -10.90 -24.49
CA ILE A 316 -3.86 -10.22 -25.65
C ILE A 316 -3.70 -8.69 -25.53
N LEU A 317 -3.97 -8.11 -24.35
CA LEU A 317 -3.81 -6.67 -24.15
C LEU A 317 -2.33 -6.24 -24.27
N ASP A 318 -1.41 -7.02 -23.70
CA ASP A 318 0.03 -6.74 -23.77
C ASP A 318 0.53 -6.87 -25.22
N GLU A 319 0.04 -7.83 -26.00
CA GLU A 319 0.33 -7.97 -27.42
C GLU A 319 -0.12 -6.74 -28.23
N GLU A 320 -1.37 -6.27 -28.05
CA GLU A 320 -1.88 -5.10 -28.77
C GLU A 320 -1.11 -3.83 -28.39
N ARG A 321 -0.78 -3.67 -27.11
CA ARG A 321 0.07 -2.58 -26.63
C ARG A 321 1.48 -2.63 -27.23
N ASN A 322 2.10 -3.81 -27.27
CA ASN A 322 3.43 -3.96 -27.84
C ASN A 322 3.45 -3.75 -29.36
N LYS A 323 2.39 -4.14 -30.08
CA LYS A 323 2.24 -3.81 -31.51
C LYS A 323 2.18 -2.30 -31.74
N THR A 324 1.42 -1.58 -30.91
CA THR A 324 1.38 -0.11 -30.99
C THR A 324 2.70 0.53 -30.57
N ALA A 325 3.40 0.00 -29.57
CA ALA A 325 4.75 0.43 -29.19
C ALA A 325 5.73 0.35 -30.37
N LEU A 326 5.78 -0.82 -31.02
CA LEU A 326 6.62 -1.05 -32.18
C LEU A 326 6.23 -0.14 -33.35
N SER A 327 4.94 0.12 -33.56
CA SER A 327 4.46 0.98 -34.64
C SER A 327 4.77 2.47 -34.42
N LEU A 328 4.72 2.96 -33.17
CA LEU A 328 4.90 4.39 -32.86
C LEU A 328 6.35 4.75 -32.55
N PHE A 329 7.09 3.85 -31.91
CA PHE A 329 8.41 4.13 -31.34
C PHE A 329 9.50 3.15 -31.80
N ASN A 330 9.16 2.13 -32.60
CA ASN A 330 10.08 1.10 -33.10
C ASN A 330 10.83 0.32 -31.99
N VAL A 331 10.26 0.27 -30.78
CA VAL A 331 10.80 -0.49 -29.65
C VAL A 331 9.68 -1.17 -28.87
N SER A 332 10.01 -2.22 -28.12
CA SER A 332 9.05 -2.94 -27.28
C SER A 332 8.59 -2.09 -26.10
N ILE A 333 7.35 -2.31 -25.63
CA ILE A 333 6.73 -1.48 -24.59
C ILE A 333 7.53 -1.40 -23.29
N ASN A 334 8.23 -2.47 -22.92
CA ASN A 334 9.05 -2.54 -21.70
C ASN A 334 10.37 -1.75 -21.78
N LYS A 335 10.72 -1.21 -22.96
CA LYS A 335 11.90 -0.35 -23.18
C LYS A 335 11.54 1.12 -23.34
N LEU A 336 10.26 1.45 -23.33
CA LEU A 336 9.77 2.82 -23.41
C LEU A 336 9.87 3.52 -22.06
N ASP A 337 10.03 4.84 -22.09
CA ASP A 337 9.88 5.67 -20.90
C ASP A 337 8.41 5.73 -20.41
N GLU A 338 8.18 6.27 -19.22
CA GLU A 338 6.86 6.30 -18.59
C GLU A 338 5.82 7.07 -19.43
N THR A 339 6.18 8.24 -19.95
CA THR A 339 5.31 9.08 -20.79
C THR A 339 4.87 8.33 -22.06
N GLN A 340 5.82 7.66 -22.71
CA GLN A 340 5.55 6.83 -23.89
C GLN A 340 4.68 5.63 -23.53
N GLN A 341 4.94 4.93 -22.43
CA GLN A 341 4.08 3.85 -21.96
C GLN A 341 2.65 4.33 -21.68
N ASP A 342 2.49 5.50 -21.07
CA ASP A 342 1.18 6.08 -20.77
C ASP A 342 0.42 6.45 -22.03
N SER A 343 1.07 7.00 -23.05
CA SER A 343 0.45 7.25 -24.36
C SER A 343 -0.15 5.97 -24.97
N ILE A 344 0.54 4.83 -24.82
CA ILE A 344 0.06 3.54 -25.30
C ILE A 344 -1.09 3.00 -24.42
N ARG A 345 -1.00 3.18 -23.10
CA ARG A 345 -2.05 2.78 -22.14
C ARG A 345 -3.34 3.59 -22.37
N ILE A 346 -3.24 4.83 -22.84
CA ILE A 346 -4.40 5.65 -23.24
C ILE A 346 -5.05 5.08 -24.51
N ILE A 347 -4.26 4.65 -25.50
CA ILE A 347 -4.77 4.04 -26.73
C ILE A 347 -5.44 2.69 -26.44
N HIS A 348 -4.81 1.87 -25.60
CA HIS A 348 -5.26 0.54 -25.20
C HIS A 348 -5.45 0.47 -23.68
N PRO A 349 -6.54 1.06 -23.15
CA PRO A 349 -6.78 1.10 -21.72
C PRO A 349 -7.12 -0.28 -21.16
N TYR A 350 -6.79 -0.47 -19.89
CA TYR A 350 -7.23 -1.65 -19.16
C TYR A 350 -8.70 -1.47 -18.74
N LYS A 351 -9.63 -2.17 -19.40
CA LYS A 351 -11.09 -2.08 -19.16
C LYS A 351 -11.67 -3.44 -18.72
N CYS A 352 -11.12 -4.04 -17.67
CA CYS A 352 -11.54 -5.37 -17.23
C CYS A 352 -11.53 -5.54 -15.70
N ILE A 353 -12.65 -6.00 -15.13
CA ILE A 353 -12.74 -6.41 -13.73
C ILE A 353 -12.68 -7.94 -13.68
N ARG A 354 -11.83 -8.53 -12.82
CA ARG A 354 -11.48 -9.96 -12.90
C ARG A 354 -11.21 -10.69 -11.58
N HIS A 355 -11.49 -10.07 -10.44
CA HIS A 355 -11.22 -10.64 -9.12
C HIS A 355 -12.49 -11.07 -8.36
N TYR A 356 -13.68 -10.74 -8.87
CA TYR A 356 -14.94 -11.16 -8.27
C TYR A 356 -15.34 -12.57 -8.70
N SER A 357 -15.75 -13.38 -7.73
CA SER A 357 -16.51 -14.58 -8.03
C SER A 357 -17.95 -14.22 -8.42
N ILE A 358 -18.63 -15.14 -9.10
CA ILE A 358 -20.05 -15.05 -9.44
C ILE A 358 -20.92 -14.82 -8.18
N PRO A 359 -20.81 -15.61 -7.08
CA PRO A 359 -21.66 -15.39 -5.91
C PRO A 359 -21.37 -14.06 -5.19
N HIS A 360 -20.10 -13.62 -5.12
CA HIS A 360 -19.78 -12.30 -4.59
C HIS A 360 -20.44 -11.21 -5.45
N PHE A 361 -20.32 -11.32 -6.78
CA PHE A 361 -20.89 -10.33 -7.69
C PHE A 361 -22.43 -10.30 -7.63
N LEU A 362 -23.09 -11.46 -7.50
CA LEU A 362 -24.55 -11.57 -7.31
C LEU A 362 -25.02 -10.96 -5.99
N SER A 363 -24.21 -11.05 -4.93
CA SER A 363 -24.61 -10.52 -3.62
C SER A 363 -24.97 -9.03 -3.65
N PHE A 364 -24.30 -8.24 -4.51
CA PHE A 364 -24.59 -6.81 -4.66
C PHE A 364 -26.00 -6.53 -5.22
N GLU A 365 -26.56 -7.46 -6.00
CA GLU A 365 -27.92 -7.36 -6.54
C GLU A 365 -28.95 -7.99 -5.59
N GLU A 366 -28.62 -9.14 -4.99
CA GLU A 366 -29.55 -9.92 -4.16
C GLU A 366 -29.70 -9.37 -2.73
N SER A 367 -28.68 -8.70 -2.21
CA SER A 367 -28.65 -8.13 -0.86
C SER A 367 -27.84 -6.83 -0.88
N PRO A 368 -28.37 -5.79 -1.56
CA PRO A 368 -27.65 -4.54 -1.75
C PRO A 368 -27.37 -3.88 -0.40
N ASP A 369 -26.13 -3.42 -0.23
CA ASP A 369 -25.76 -2.54 0.87
C ASP A 369 -26.34 -1.15 0.59
N GLY A 370 -27.16 -0.62 1.51
CA GLY A 370 -27.91 0.63 1.31
C GLY A 370 -27.06 1.87 1.03
N ASN A 371 -25.73 1.79 1.15
CA ASN A 371 -24.80 2.90 0.90
C ASN A 371 -23.96 2.74 -0.38
N VAL A 372 -24.17 1.70 -1.20
CA VAL A 372 -23.41 1.49 -2.44
C VAL A 372 -24.36 1.36 -3.62
N GLU A 373 -24.36 2.35 -4.53
CA GLU A 373 -25.05 2.22 -5.80
C GLU A 373 -24.26 1.25 -6.70
N PHE A 374 -24.73 0.01 -6.79
CA PHE A 374 -24.12 -0.99 -7.64
C PHE A 374 -24.58 -0.79 -9.10
N PRO A 375 -23.64 -0.51 -10.02
CA PRO A 375 -23.99 -0.03 -11.36
C PRO A 375 -24.41 -1.15 -12.32
N PHE A 376 -24.34 -2.41 -11.89
CA PHE A 376 -24.69 -3.58 -12.69
C PHE A 376 -26.06 -4.10 -12.27
N LYS A 377 -26.97 -4.27 -13.25
CA LYS A 377 -28.34 -4.75 -13.04
C LYS A 377 -28.60 -5.99 -13.89
N ASN A 378 -29.53 -6.85 -13.45
CA ASN A 378 -29.94 -8.06 -14.14
C ASN A 378 -28.77 -9.02 -14.44
N ILE A 379 -27.79 -9.08 -13.55
CA ILE A 379 -26.57 -9.90 -13.76
C ILE A 379 -26.95 -11.36 -13.81
N ARG A 380 -27.90 -11.76 -12.96
CA ARG A 380 -28.41 -13.12 -12.91
C ARG A 380 -28.87 -13.62 -14.28
N GLU A 381 -29.43 -12.72 -15.10
CA GLU A 381 -29.88 -13.03 -16.46
C GLU A 381 -28.73 -13.22 -17.45
N GLN A 382 -27.52 -12.75 -17.15
CA GLN A 382 -26.33 -12.89 -18.01
C GLN A 382 -25.56 -14.20 -17.73
N ILE A 383 -25.73 -14.80 -16.55
CA ILE A 383 -24.99 -15.97 -16.11
C ILE A 383 -25.46 -17.24 -16.86
N PRO A 384 -24.54 -18.08 -17.36
CA PRO A 384 -24.87 -19.38 -17.95
C PRO A 384 -25.66 -20.29 -17.00
N ALA A 385 -26.67 -21.00 -17.53
CA ALA A 385 -27.48 -21.94 -16.75
C ALA A 385 -26.65 -23.02 -16.02
N ALA A 386 -25.52 -23.41 -16.62
CA ALA A 386 -24.58 -24.39 -16.07
C ALA A 386 -24.11 -24.03 -14.64
N TYR A 387 -23.93 -22.74 -14.33
CA TYR A 387 -23.59 -22.30 -12.97
C TYR A 387 -24.67 -22.69 -11.96
N PHE A 388 -25.93 -22.40 -12.27
CA PHE A 388 -27.05 -22.69 -11.36
C PHE A 388 -27.30 -24.20 -11.20
N GLU A 389 -27.06 -24.99 -12.25
CA GLU A 389 -27.11 -26.45 -12.17
C GLU A 389 -26.03 -27.02 -11.26
N GLN A 390 -24.82 -26.45 -11.32
CA GLN A 390 -23.71 -26.83 -10.46
C GLN A 390 -23.97 -26.48 -8.99
N VAL A 391 -24.47 -25.27 -8.72
CA VAL A 391 -24.86 -24.84 -7.36
C VAL A 391 -25.94 -25.76 -6.79
N LYS A 392 -26.90 -26.21 -7.61
CA LYS A 392 -27.94 -27.17 -7.19
C LYS A 392 -27.38 -28.55 -6.84
N LYS A 393 -26.32 -29.00 -7.52
CA LYS A 393 -25.68 -30.31 -7.25
C LYS A 393 -24.78 -30.30 -6.01
N ALA A 394 -24.32 -29.13 -5.59
CA ALA A 394 -23.45 -28.97 -4.43
C ALA A 394 -24.21 -28.81 -3.11
N LYS A 395 -25.53 -28.57 -3.17
CA LYS A 395 -26.46 -28.57 -2.04
C LYS A 395 -27.13 -29.93 -1.92
#